data_AF-A0AA35XJ58-F1
#
_entry.id   AF-A0AA35XJ58-F1
#
_cell.length_a   1.000
_cell.length_b   1.000
_cell.length_c   1.000
_cell.angle_alpha   90.00
_cell.angle_beta   90.00
_cell.angle_gamma   90.00
#
_symmetry.space_group_name_H-M   'P 1'
#
loop_
_entity.id
_entity.type
_entity.pdbx_description
1 polymer ?
#
loop_
_entity_poly.entity_id
_entity_poly.type
_entity_poly.pdbx_seq_one_letter_code
_entity_poly.pdbx_strand_id
1 'polypeptide(L)' 'MVRMESVSVLGEDVIIQDELYVNGARILPHKNITVSSPDPQIIM' A
#
# COMPACT_ATOMS: atom_id res chain seq x y z
N MET A 1 5.44 11.24 -4.79
CA MET A 1 5.25 10.17 -5.80
C MET A 1 5.33 8.83 -5.10
N VAL A 2 4.31 7.99 -5.23
CA VAL A 2 4.29 6.61 -4.71
C VAL A 2 4.79 5.68 -5.79
N ARG A 3 5.65 4.72 -5.43
CA ARG A 3 6.14 3.69 -6.36
C ARG A 3 5.47 2.37 -6.04
N MET A 4 4.65 1.91 -6.97
CA MET A 4 3.93 0.64 -6.86
C MET A 4 4.53 -0.38 -7.83
N GLU A 5 4.91 -1.53 -7.30
CA GLU A 5 5.38 -2.69 -8.06
C GLU A 5 4.51 -3.92 -7.75
N SER A 6 4.47 -4.85 -8.70
CA SER A 6 3.60 -6.03 -8.66
C SER A 6 2.10 -5.69 -8.54
N VAL A 7 1.24 -6.72 -8.45
CA VAL A 7 -0.20 -6.53 -8.27
C VAL A 7 -0.48 -6.17 -6.80
N SER A 8 -0.77 -4.90 -6.55
CA SER A 8 -1.22 -4.41 -5.24
C SER A 8 -2.74 -4.18 -5.27
N VAL A 9 -3.44 -4.55 -4.19
CA VAL A 9 -4.89 -4.38 -4.05
C VAL A 9 -5.14 -3.33 -2.96
N LEU A 10 -5.92 -2.32 -3.30
CA LEU A 10 -6.30 -1.23 -2.40
C LEU A 10 -7.78 -1.38 -2.06
N GLY A 11 -8.10 -1.35 -0.77
CA GLY A 11 -9.47 -1.22 -0.29
C GLY A 11 -10.05 0.18 -0.56
N GLU A 12 -11.32 0.35 -0.19
CA GLU A 12 -11.99 1.65 -0.25
C GLU A 12 -11.33 2.65 0.71
N ASP A 13 -11.21 3.92 0.30
CA ASP A 13 -10.70 5.01 1.15
C ASP A 13 -9.31 4.75 1.76
N VAL A 14 -8.40 4.19 0.95
CA VAL A 14 -6.99 4.00 1.33
C VAL A 14 -6.18 5.23 0.98
N ILE A 15 -5.46 5.76 1.96
CA ILE A 15 -4.54 6.88 1.81
C ILE A 15 -3.11 6.35 1.86
N ILE A 16 -2.31 6.66 0.83
CA ILE A 16 -0.88 6.33 0.81
C ILE A 16 -0.11 7.65 0.83
N GLN A 17 0.78 7.80 1.80
CA GLN A 17 1.68 8.96 1.84
C GLN A 17 2.65 8.97 0.67
N ASP A 18 3.10 10.16 0.31
CA ASP A 18 4.13 10.34 -0.71
C ASP A 18 5.44 9.65 -0.32
N GLU A 19 6.25 9.31 -1.34
CA GLU A 19 7.58 8.70 -1.18
C GLU A 19 7.58 7.27 -0.61
N LEU A 20 6.43 6.58 -0.69
CA LEU A 20 6.32 5.18 -0.27
C LEU A 20 6.54 4.20 -1.43
N TYR A 21 7.18 3.07 -1.09
CA TYR A 21 7.32 1.90 -1.95
C TYR A 21 6.33 0.82 -1.53
N VAL A 22 5.52 0.34 -2.48
CA VAL A 22 4.51 -0.69 -2.25
C VAL A 22 4.71 -1.80 -3.28
N ASN A 23 5.04 -3.00 -2.80
CA ASN A 23 5.26 -4.17 -3.66
C ASN A 23 4.34 -5.32 -3.27
N GLY A 24 3.30 -5.55 -4.08
CA GLY A 24 2.37 -6.66 -3.88
C GLY A 24 1.54 -6.59 -2.59
N ALA A 25 1.26 -5.39 -2.07
CA ALA A 25 0.52 -5.23 -0.83
C ALA A 25 -1.00 -5.36 -1.05
N ARG A 26 -1.69 -5.97 -0.09
CA ARG A 26 -3.16 -5.99 -0.01
C ARG A 26 -3.60 -5.15 1.18
N ILE A 27 -4.15 -3.97 0.91
CA ILE A 27 -4.48 -2.98 1.93
C ILE A 27 -5.99 -3.00 2.18
N LEU A 28 -6.39 -3.13 3.45
CA LEU A 28 -7.80 -3.07 3.84
C LEU A 28 -8.39 -1.65 3.69
N PRO A 29 -9.72 -1.52 3.60
CA PRO A 29 -10.39 -0.22 3.52
C PRO A 29 -10.10 0.70 4.73
N HIS A 30 -10.21 2.01 4.52
CA HIS A 30 -10.02 3.05 5.54
C HIS A 30 -8.64 3.00 6.23
N LYS A 31 -7.60 2.66 5.46
CA LYS A 31 -6.21 2.57 5.96
C LYS A 31 -5.38 3.74 5.49
N ASN A 32 -4.50 4.17 6.40
CA ASN A 32 -3.48 5.17 6.11
C ASN A 32 -2.11 4.49 6.13
N ILE A 33 -1.47 4.42 4.97
CA ILE A 33 -0.16 3.82 4.76
C ILE A 33 0.89 4.91 4.88
N THR A 34 1.71 4.80 5.92
CA THR A 34 2.83 5.71 6.22
C THR A 34 4.19 5.02 6.16
N VAL A 35 4.21 3.72 5.82
CA VAL A 35 5.41 2.89 5.80
C VAL A 35 5.49 2.13 4.48
N SER A 36 6.70 2.02 3.93
CA SER A 36 6.95 1.24 2.72
C SER A 36 6.74 -0.25 2.98
N SER A 37 6.09 -0.94 2.04
CA SER A 37 5.90 -2.39 2.03
C SER A 37 6.71 -3.00 0.89
N PRO A 38 7.98 -3.39 1.12
CA PRO A 38 8.84 -3.95 0.08
C PRO A 38 8.52 -5.40 -0.27
N ASP A 39 7.85 -6.11 0.63
CA ASP A 39 7.43 -7.50 0.46
C ASP A 39 5.91 -7.62 0.34
N PRO A 40 5.41 -8.65 -0.37
CA PRO A 40 3.98 -8.91 -0.47
C PRO A 40 3.41 -9.27 0.90
N GLN A 41 2.58 -8.39 1.45
CA GLN A 41 1.90 -8.60 2.74
C GLN A 41 0.47 -8.04 2.73
N ILE A 42 -0.32 -8.50 3.69
CA ILE A 42 -1.68 -8.02 3.92
C ILE A 42 -1.61 -6.95 5.02
N ILE A 43 -1.92 -5.71 4.67
CA ILE A 43 -2.00 -4.59 5.59
C ILE A 43 -3.44 -4.49 6.08
N MET A 44 -3.65 -4.97 7.31
CA MET A 44 -4.95 -5.05 7.98
C MET A 44 -5.32 -3.79 8.76
#